data_AF-A0A1F3M562-F1
#
_entry.id   AF-A0A1F3M562-F1
#
_cell.length_a   1.000
_cell.length_b   1.000
_cell.length_c   1.000
_cell.angle_alpha   90.00
_cell.angle_beta   90.00
_cell.angle_gamma   90.00
#
_symmetry.space_group_name_H-M   'P 1'
#
loop_
_entity.id
_entity.type
_entity.pdbx_description
1 polymer ?
#
loop_
_entity_poly.entity_id
_entity_poly.type
_entity_poly.pdbx_seq_one_letter_code
_entity_poly.pdbx_strand_id
1 'polypeptide(L)'
;MVLNKYNIIGLFTLLFVFVLAFSGCIPNSDKPKLPRSIGNSSEVLVVLQNQEQWDGQIGQVIRKYLEQEQYGLPQVEPVFKLSHITVANFSELFKKYRNLLIVEIDPSYTESKMEIFNDLWAGPQRIFRIKCSNSQAFVEVFETKEQIIIHSFGEAERARIMEVFNPTSKNNVSEEVIKSFNLNMSVPSGFYMAKSASGFMWLRKEVPAYSQGIIIMSEPYKSEVQFSIESIVARISRDLKQNVPGTSEGSFMVIDETYVLPKAIQVTDFPSEYAIETRGMWNVANDFMGGPFISYSFTDKENENIFTLMGYVYYPNQNKRDLLRQVEAILYSAAPLK
;
A
#
# COMPACT_ATOMS: atom_id res chain seq x y z
N MET A 1 -69.59 36.41 -13.03
CA MET A 1 -69.28 36.16 -11.61
C MET A 1 -67.81 36.49 -11.41
N VAL A 2 -67.57 37.62 -10.76
CA VAL A 2 -66.27 38.31 -10.71
C VAL A 2 -65.34 37.56 -9.76
N LEU A 3 -64.37 36.82 -10.29
CA LEU A 3 -63.26 36.31 -9.51
C LEU A 3 -62.31 37.48 -9.21
N ASN A 4 -62.19 37.76 -7.91
CA ASN A 4 -61.53 38.90 -7.32
C ASN A 4 -60.06 39.00 -7.77
N LYS A 5 -59.67 40.08 -8.47
CA LYS A 5 -58.31 40.30 -9.01
C LYS A 5 -57.21 40.19 -7.95
N TYR A 6 -57.54 40.39 -6.67
CA TYR A 6 -56.59 40.30 -5.56
C TYR A 6 -56.12 38.87 -5.23
N ASN A 7 -56.89 37.83 -5.59
CA ASN A 7 -56.48 36.42 -5.33
C ASN A 7 -55.51 35.88 -6.38
N ILE A 8 -55.54 36.38 -7.63
CA ILE A 8 -54.57 36.01 -8.69
C ILE A 8 -53.19 36.57 -8.38
N ILE A 9 -53.12 37.79 -7.82
CA ILE A 9 -51.84 38.41 -7.45
C ILE A 9 -51.24 37.67 -6.25
N GLY A 10 -52.04 37.33 -5.23
CA GLY A 10 -51.57 36.53 -4.08
C GLY A 10 -51.04 35.15 -4.47
N LEU A 11 -51.65 34.49 -5.46
CA LEU A 11 -51.20 33.18 -5.94
C LEU A 11 -49.89 33.27 -6.75
N PHE A 12 -49.70 34.33 -7.53
CA PHE A 12 -48.44 34.58 -8.25
C PHE A 12 -47.30 34.99 -7.30
N THR A 13 -47.58 35.76 -6.25
CA THR A 13 -46.57 36.10 -5.24
C THR A 13 -46.18 34.88 -4.39
N LEU A 14 -47.13 33.98 -4.09
CA LEU A 14 -46.81 32.72 -3.39
C LEU A 14 -46.00 31.75 -4.27
N LEU A 15 -46.26 31.71 -5.57
CA LEU A 15 -45.48 30.89 -6.51
C LEU A 15 -44.07 31.44 -6.73
N PHE A 16 -43.88 32.76 -6.71
CA PHE A 16 -42.56 33.38 -6.84
C PHE A 16 -41.69 33.22 -5.58
N VAL A 17 -42.31 33.18 -4.39
CA VAL A 17 -41.61 32.89 -3.13
C VAL A 17 -41.26 31.39 -3.00
N PHE A 18 -42.06 30.49 -3.57
CA PHE A 18 -41.75 29.05 -3.56
C PHE A 18 -40.62 28.68 -4.55
N VAL A 19 -40.46 29.41 -5.66
CA VAL A 19 -39.34 29.21 -6.61
C VAL A 19 -38.01 29.75 -6.06
N LEU A 20 -38.04 30.73 -5.16
CA LEU A 20 -36.83 31.25 -4.49
C LEU A 20 -36.38 30.40 -3.27
N ALA A 21 -37.22 29.49 -2.78
CA ALA A 21 -36.91 28.60 -1.66
C ALA A 21 -36.21 27.28 -2.05
N PHE A 22 -36.03 27.02 -3.35
CA PHE A 22 -35.27 25.87 -3.87
C PHE A 22 -33.88 26.25 -4.42
N SER A 23 -33.27 27.32 -3.90
CA SER A 23 -31.81 27.45 -3.96
C SER A 23 -31.20 26.56 -2.89
N GLY A 24 -31.30 25.24 -3.10
CA GLY A 24 -30.49 24.29 -2.37
C GLY A 24 -29.02 24.61 -2.63
N CYS A 25 -28.24 24.79 -1.58
CA CYS A 25 -26.79 24.78 -1.66
C CYS A 25 -26.36 23.45 -2.30
N ILE A 26 -26.07 23.48 -3.59
CA ILE A 26 -25.17 22.51 -4.19
C ILE A 26 -23.85 22.67 -3.42
N PRO A 27 -23.32 21.62 -2.78
CA PRO A 27 -22.00 21.72 -2.21
C PRO A 27 -21.05 21.92 -3.38
N ASN A 28 -20.59 23.16 -3.56
CA ASN A 28 -19.52 23.51 -4.49
C ASN A 28 -18.29 22.70 -4.10
N SER A 29 -18.09 21.56 -4.73
CA SER A 29 -16.83 20.84 -4.80
C SER A 29 -16.07 21.23 -6.07
N ASP A 30 -16.12 22.51 -6.44
CA ASP A 30 -15.36 23.06 -7.57
C ASP A 30 -13.90 23.36 -7.16
N LYS A 31 -13.20 22.34 -6.65
CA LYS A 31 -11.78 22.25 -6.99
C LYS A 31 -11.73 21.64 -8.38
N PRO A 32 -11.10 22.27 -9.39
CA PRO A 32 -10.91 21.63 -10.68
C PRO A 32 -10.29 20.25 -10.43
N LYS A 33 -10.99 19.20 -10.88
CA LYS A 33 -10.57 17.83 -10.61
C LYS A 33 -9.20 17.65 -11.27
N LEU A 34 -8.18 17.49 -10.43
CA LEU A 34 -6.82 17.28 -10.91
C LEU A 34 -6.81 16.10 -11.89
N PRO A 35 -6.00 16.17 -12.95
CA PRO A 35 -5.86 15.05 -13.88
C PRO A 35 -5.36 13.81 -13.12
N ARG A 36 -5.63 12.63 -13.67
CA ARG A 36 -5.09 11.39 -13.12
C ARG A 36 -3.57 11.36 -13.31
N SER A 37 -2.86 10.94 -12.28
CA SER A 37 -1.42 10.75 -12.32
C SER A 37 -0.99 9.53 -13.16
N ILE A 38 0.27 9.51 -13.60
CA ILE A 38 0.85 8.50 -14.50
C ILE A 38 2.11 7.85 -13.90
N GLY A 39 2.72 6.91 -14.64
CA GLY A 39 3.91 6.14 -14.23
C GLY A 39 3.59 4.65 -14.07
N ASN A 40 4.62 3.84 -13.85
CA ASN A 40 4.51 2.40 -13.59
C ASN A 40 4.31 2.10 -12.10
N SER A 41 4.01 0.85 -11.75
CA SER A 41 3.93 0.43 -10.34
C SER A 41 5.30 0.56 -9.68
N SER A 42 5.33 1.21 -8.51
CA SER A 42 6.55 1.37 -7.72
C SER A 42 7.69 2.01 -8.51
N GLU A 43 7.36 3.02 -9.30
CA GLU A 43 8.31 3.88 -10.00
C GLU A 43 8.40 5.24 -9.29
N VAL A 44 9.62 5.77 -9.18
CA VAL A 44 9.87 7.14 -8.72
C VAL A 44 10.60 7.90 -9.83
N LEU A 45 10.05 9.05 -10.23
CA LEU A 45 10.70 9.96 -11.15
C LEU A 45 11.61 10.93 -10.39
N VAL A 46 12.91 10.85 -10.64
CA VAL A 46 13.91 11.73 -10.06
C VAL A 46 14.16 12.90 -11.01
N VAL A 47 13.98 14.13 -10.53
CA VAL A 47 14.18 15.36 -11.30
C VAL A 47 15.41 16.07 -10.76
N LEU A 48 16.45 16.17 -11.60
CA LEU A 48 17.76 16.75 -11.26
C LEU A 48 18.06 17.95 -12.15
N GLN A 49 19.00 18.82 -11.78
CA GLN A 49 19.36 19.97 -12.62
C GLN A 49 20.15 19.57 -13.87
N ASN A 50 20.99 18.54 -13.77
CA ASN A 50 21.83 18.09 -14.88
C ASN A 50 22.24 16.60 -14.72
N GLN A 51 22.91 16.07 -15.75
CA GLN A 51 23.34 14.66 -15.79
C GLN A 51 24.48 14.37 -14.78
N GLU A 52 25.35 15.35 -14.49
CA GLU A 52 26.43 15.19 -13.51
C GLU A 52 25.90 14.87 -12.11
N GLN A 53 24.75 15.46 -11.72
CA GLN A 53 24.08 15.10 -10.46
C GLN A 53 23.62 13.63 -10.45
N TRP A 54 23.16 13.09 -11.58
CA TRP A 54 22.72 11.69 -11.67
C TRP A 54 23.89 10.71 -11.59
N ASP A 55 25.00 11.02 -12.26
CA ASP A 55 26.18 10.16 -12.30
C ASP A 55 27.02 10.29 -11.02
N GLY A 56 26.96 11.46 -10.36
CA GLY A 56 27.65 11.77 -9.12
C GLY A 56 26.94 11.34 -7.83
N GLN A 57 27.34 11.95 -6.72
CA GLN A 57 26.95 11.54 -5.36
C GLN A 57 25.42 11.61 -5.11
N ILE A 58 24.73 12.59 -5.69
CA ILE A 58 23.27 12.75 -5.54
C ILE A 58 22.54 11.53 -6.13
N GLY A 59 22.79 11.19 -7.39
CA GLY A 59 22.15 10.02 -7.99
C GLY A 59 22.59 8.71 -7.34
N GLN A 60 23.85 8.59 -6.90
CA GLN A 60 24.35 7.41 -6.19
C GLN A 60 23.62 7.17 -4.87
N VAL A 61 23.44 8.21 -4.04
CA VAL A 61 22.73 8.06 -2.75
C VAL A 61 21.24 7.76 -2.97
N ILE A 62 20.61 8.38 -3.97
CA ILE A 62 19.20 8.10 -4.29
C ILE A 62 19.02 6.63 -4.71
N ARG A 63 19.87 6.13 -5.61
CA ARG A 63 19.83 4.72 -6.04
C ARG A 63 20.11 3.76 -4.90
N LYS A 64 21.12 4.04 -4.07
CA LYS A 64 21.51 3.23 -2.90
C LYS A 64 20.33 2.89 -2.00
N TYR A 65 19.42 3.84 -1.76
CA TYR A 65 18.30 3.65 -0.84
C TYR A 65 16.96 3.34 -1.52
N LEU A 66 16.63 4.00 -2.64
CA LEU A 66 15.33 3.76 -3.30
C LEU A 66 15.33 2.49 -4.17
N GLU A 67 16.48 2.12 -4.75
CA GLU A 67 16.64 0.88 -5.52
C GLU A 67 17.22 -0.26 -4.68
N GLN A 68 17.22 -0.13 -3.35
CA GLN A 68 17.65 -1.22 -2.47
C GLN A 68 16.83 -2.49 -2.75
N GLU A 69 17.46 -3.64 -2.58
CA GLU A 69 16.82 -4.93 -2.82
C GLU A 69 15.69 -5.16 -1.81
N GLN A 70 14.52 -5.57 -2.31
CA GLN A 70 13.44 -5.97 -1.41
C GLN A 70 13.72 -7.36 -0.84
N TYR A 71 13.85 -7.43 0.48
CA TYR A 71 14.08 -8.68 1.19
C TYR A 71 12.93 -9.68 1.00
N GLY A 72 13.27 -10.97 0.98
CA GLY A 72 12.30 -12.07 0.91
C GLY A 72 11.79 -12.36 -0.51
N LEU A 73 12.49 -11.90 -1.55
CA LEU A 73 12.21 -12.27 -2.94
C LEU A 73 13.21 -13.32 -3.45
N PRO A 74 12.80 -14.26 -4.33
CA PRO A 74 13.70 -15.27 -4.88
C PRO A 74 14.66 -14.72 -5.94
N GLN A 75 14.28 -13.63 -6.60
CA GLN A 75 15.14 -12.88 -7.50
C GLN A 75 15.28 -11.44 -7.00
N VAL A 76 16.43 -10.82 -7.25
CA VAL A 76 16.68 -9.43 -6.84
C VAL A 76 15.73 -8.50 -7.59
N GLU A 77 14.88 -7.80 -6.83
CA GLU A 77 14.03 -6.74 -7.35
C GLU A 77 14.14 -5.52 -6.41
N PRO A 78 14.32 -4.31 -6.95
CA PRO A 78 14.47 -3.12 -6.13
C PRO A 78 13.11 -2.71 -5.53
N VAL A 79 13.09 -2.10 -4.34
CA VAL A 79 11.85 -1.62 -3.70
C VAL A 79 11.10 -0.66 -4.63
N PHE A 80 11.81 0.29 -5.24
CA PHE A 80 11.34 1.14 -6.33
C PHE A 80 12.23 1.04 -7.56
N LYS A 81 11.65 1.26 -8.75
CA LYS A 81 12.41 1.52 -9.98
C LYS A 81 12.57 3.01 -10.16
N LEU A 82 13.76 3.46 -10.53
CA LEU A 82 13.99 4.88 -10.80
C LEU A 82 14.00 5.18 -12.30
N SER A 83 13.34 6.27 -12.64
CA SER A 83 13.52 6.99 -13.90
C SER A 83 14.06 8.37 -13.56
N HIS A 84 14.95 8.94 -14.36
CA HIS A 84 15.47 10.28 -14.11
C HIS A 84 15.31 11.20 -15.32
N ILE A 85 15.12 12.50 -15.04
CA ILE A 85 15.09 13.56 -16.04
C ILE A 85 15.79 14.81 -15.50
N THR A 86 16.16 15.71 -16.40
CA THR A 86 16.64 17.04 -16.01
C THR A 86 15.48 18.03 -15.85
N VAL A 87 15.68 19.09 -15.06
CA VAL A 87 14.72 20.19 -14.91
C VAL A 87 14.35 20.80 -16.27
N ALA A 88 15.32 20.89 -17.20
CA ALA A 88 15.08 21.35 -18.56
C ALA A 88 14.05 20.50 -19.32
N ASN A 89 13.95 19.21 -18.99
CA ASN A 89 13.01 18.26 -19.60
C ASN A 89 11.74 18.05 -18.75
N PHE A 90 11.57 18.74 -17.62
CA PHE A 90 10.47 18.54 -16.69
C PHE A 90 9.16 19.21 -17.14
N SER A 91 8.61 18.70 -18.24
CA SER A 91 7.40 19.18 -18.90
C SER A 91 6.11 18.87 -18.11
N GLU A 92 4.98 19.43 -18.57
CA GLU A 92 3.63 19.17 -18.02
C GLU A 92 3.23 17.69 -18.02
N LEU A 93 3.83 16.86 -18.88
CA LEU A 93 3.61 15.41 -18.86
C LEU A 93 4.29 14.79 -17.63
N PHE A 94 5.56 15.10 -17.41
CA PHE A 94 6.34 14.53 -16.30
C PHE A 94 5.88 15.03 -14.94
N LYS A 95 5.35 16.25 -14.86
CA LYS A 95 4.68 16.77 -13.65
C LYS A 95 3.52 15.89 -13.17
N LYS A 96 2.93 15.05 -14.03
CA LYS A 96 1.83 14.15 -13.68
C LYS A 96 2.30 12.79 -13.12
N TYR A 97 3.60 12.52 -13.01
CA TYR A 97 4.08 11.26 -12.43
C TYR A 97 3.59 11.08 -10.99
N ARG A 98 3.35 9.84 -10.58
CA ARG A 98 2.78 9.54 -9.25
C ARG A 98 3.74 9.83 -8.10
N ASN A 99 4.96 9.34 -8.19
CA ASN A 99 5.98 9.57 -7.17
C ASN A 99 7.11 10.39 -7.80
N LEU A 100 7.41 11.54 -7.20
CA LEU A 100 8.49 12.42 -7.65
C LEU A 100 9.46 12.73 -6.52
N LEU A 101 10.75 12.69 -6.85
CA LEU A 101 11.82 13.26 -6.04
C LEU A 101 12.51 14.36 -6.84
N ILE A 102 12.31 15.61 -6.43
CA ILE A 102 12.87 16.80 -7.08
C ILE A 102 14.04 17.29 -6.24
N VAL A 103 15.21 17.43 -6.86
CA VAL A 103 16.41 17.93 -6.19
C VAL A 103 16.78 19.30 -6.75
N GLU A 104 16.93 20.27 -5.87
CA GLU A 104 17.30 21.65 -6.19
C GLU A 104 18.58 22.01 -5.43
N ILE A 105 19.70 22.13 -6.16
CA ILE A 105 20.98 22.59 -5.62
C ILE A 105 21.21 24.06 -6.02
N ASP A 106 21.30 24.94 -5.04
CA ASP A 106 21.59 26.36 -5.25
C ASP A 106 22.50 26.87 -4.11
N PRO A 107 23.73 27.36 -4.39
CA PRO A 107 24.63 27.87 -3.37
C PRO A 107 24.07 29.01 -2.51
N SER A 108 23.01 29.69 -2.94
CA SER A 108 22.32 30.73 -2.17
C SER A 108 21.47 30.19 -1.03
N TYR A 109 21.14 28.89 -1.02
CA TYR A 109 20.41 28.29 0.10
C TYR A 109 21.28 28.24 1.36
N THR A 110 20.82 28.90 2.42
CA THR A 110 21.51 28.91 3.72
C THR A 110 21.18 27.70 4.58
N GLU A 111 20.05 27.05 4.32
CA GLU A 111 19.57 25.86 5.04
C GLU A 111 19.03 24.83 4.06
N SER A 112 19.21 23.55 4.38
CA SER A 112 18.58 22.46 3.63
C SER A 112 17.12 22.30 4.01
N LYS A 113 16.23 22.21 3.01
CA LYS A 113 14.78 22.10 3.24
C LYS A 113 14.18 20.97 2.42
N MET A 114 13.44 20.09 3.08
CA MET A 114 12.60 19.07 2.44
C MET A 114 11.13 19.52 2.50
N GLU A 115 10.50 19.61 1.34
CA GLU A 115 9.10 19.95 1.16
C GLU A 115 8.35 18.72 0.64
N ILE A 116 7.17 18.44 1.22
CA ILE A 116 6.31 17.33 0.82
C ILE A 116 5.04 17.92 0.21
N PHE A 117 4.69 17.48 -0.99
CA PHE A 117 3.44 17.84 -1.65
C PHE A 117 2.63 16.58 -1.93
N ASN A 118 1.32 16.69 -1.72
CA ASN A 118 0.34 15.72 -2.17
C ASN A 118 -0.50 16.38 -3.27
N ASP A 119 -0.74 15.64 -4.35
CA ASP A 119 -1.63 16.06 -5.44
C ASP A 119 -1.34 17.47 -5.99
N LEU A 120 -0.06 17.79 -6.24
CA LEU A 120 0.33 19.13 -6.68
C LEU A 120 -0.13 19.45 -8.11
N TRP A 121 0.00 18.49 -9.02
CA TRP A 121 -0.32 18.66 -10.45
C TRP A 121 -1.31 17.62 -10.99
N ALA A 122 -1.36 16.45 -10.36
CA ALA A 122 -2.25 15.33 -10.69
C ALA A 122 -2.58 14.55 -9.40
N GLY A 123 -3.58 13.68 -9.43
CA GLY A 123 -3.95 12.85 -8.28
C GLY A 123 -4.13 11.36 -8.63
N PRO A 124 -3.71 10.43 -7.75
CA PRO A 124 -2.92 10.66 -6.54
C PRO A 124 -1.43 10.94 -6.85
N GLN A 125 -0.77 11.83 -6.12
CA GLN A 125 0.67 12.13 -6.20
C GLN A 125 1.31 12.26 -4.84
N ARG A 126 2.54 11.75 -4.72
CA ARG A 126 3.46 12.01 -3.60
C ARG A 126 4.75 12.61 -4.14
N ILE A 127 5.11 13.79 -3.66
CA ILE A 127 6.24 14.56 -4.18
C ILE A 127 7.11 15.00 -3.02
N PHE A 128 8.39 14.68 -3.10
CA PHE A 128 9.42 15.26 -2.26
C PHE A 128 10.23 16.24 -3.08
N ARG A 129 10.43 17.45 -2.55
CA ARG A 129 11.38 18.42 -3.09
C ARG A 129 12.42 18.72 -2.02
N ILE A 130 13.69 18.51 -2.35
CA ILE A 130 14.80 18.74 -1.44
C ILE A 130 15.67 19.85 -2.01
N LYS A 131 15.77 20.94 -1.26
CA LYS A 131 16.57 22.14 -1.57
C LYS A 131 17.81 22.16 -0.71
N CYS A 132 19.00 22.20 -1.31
CA CYS A 132 20.28 22.17 -0.61
C CYS A 132 21.31 23.09 -1.25
N SER A 133 22.30 23.55 -0.48
CA SER A 133 23.33 24.47 -0.99
C SER A 133 24.33 23.80 -1.94
N ASN A 134 24.56 22.50 -1.75
CA ASN A 134 25.49 21.70 -2.53
C ASN A 134 25.17 20.19 -2.39
N SER A 135 25.86 19.34 -3.15
CA SER A 135 25.65 17.90 -3.18
C SER A 135 25.88 17.21 -1.83
N GLN A 136 26.88 17.64 -1.06
CA GLN A 136 27.18 17.06 0.26
C GLN A 136 26.02 17.31 1.23
N ALA A 137 25.51 18.54 1.26
CA ALA A 137 24.34 18.88 2.08
C ALA A 137 23.09 18.08 1.66
N PHE A 138 22.93 17.78 0.37
CA PHE A 138 21.85 16.89 -0.09
C PHE A 138 22.02 15.46 0.43
N VAL A 139 23.22 14.89 0.33
CA VAL A 139 23.50 13.52 0.81
C VAL A 139 23.15 13.40 2.29
N GLU A 140 23.59 14.34 3.12
CA GLU A 140 23.32 14.34 4.55
C GLU A 140 21.81 14.43 4.87
N VAL A 141 21.07 15.27 4.15
CA VAL A 141 19.62 15.39 4.34
C VAL A 141 18.90 14.14 3.85
N PHE A 142 19.32 13.59 2.71
CA PHE A 142 18.68 12.41 2.15
C PHE A 142 18.91 11.19 3.03
N GLU A 143 20.14 10.93 3.50
CA GLU A 143 20.48 9.82 4.41
C GLU A 143 19.96 9.96 5.84
N THR A 144 19.35 11.09 6.18
CA THR A 144 18.62 11.25 7.45
C THR A 144 17.11 11.15 7.28
N LYS A 145 16.61 11.11 6.04
CA LYS A 145 15.18 11.17 5.69
C LYS A 145 14.75 10.06 4.74
N GLU A 146 15.66 9.19 4.31
CA GLU A 146 15.43 8.16 3.31
C GLU A 146 14.32 7.20 3.74
N GLN A 147 14.28 6.81 5.03
CA GLN A 147 13.21 5.96 5.54
C GLN A 147 11.84 6.62 5.41
N ILE A 148 11.74 7.93 5.72
CA ILE A 148 10.51 8.70 5.57
C ILE A 148 10.08 8.75 4.11
N ILE A 149 11.03 8.95 3.19
CA ILE A 149 10.77 9.02 1.74
C ILE A 149 10.28 7.67 1.21
N ILE A 150 11.00 6.59 1.52
CA ILE A 150 10.66 5.21 1.11
C ILE A 150 9.28 4.84 1.62
N HIS A 151 9.02 5.10 2.89
CA HIS A 151 7.76 4.80 3.54
C HIS A 151 6.60 5.55 2.88
N SER A 152 6.76 6.86 2.73
CA SER A 152 5.78 7.77 2.11
C SER A 152 5.41 7.37 0.67
N PHE A 153 6.39 6.96 -0.14
CA PHE A 153 6.11 6.41 -1.47
C PHE A 153 5.44 5.04 -1.41
N GLY A 154 5.81 4.20 -0.44
CA GLY A 154 5.18 2.90 -0.20
C GLY A 154 3.70 3.03 0.16
N GLU A 155 3.38 3.92 1.08
CA GLU A 155 2.01 4.29 1.45
C GLU A 155 1.21 4.78 0.25
N ALA A 156 1.80 5.67 -0.55
CA ALA A 156 1.15 6.18 -1.77
C ALA A 156 0.84 5.07 -2.77
N GLU A 157 1.75 4.10 -2.96
CA GLU A 157 1.51 2.95 -3.83
C GLU A 157 0.42 2.02 -3.27
N ARG A 158 0.39 1.76 -1.95
CA ARG A 158 -0.67 0.95 -1.32
C ARG A 158 -2.03 1.63 -1.45
N ALA A 159 -2.12 2.91 -1.16
CA ALA A 159 -3.36 3.69 -1.28
C ALA A 159 -3.91 3.63 -2.73
N ARG A 160 -3.04 3.81 -3.72
CA ARG A 160 -3.41 3.69 -5.15
C ARG A 160 -3.90 2.30 -5.52
N ILE A 161 -3.26 1.25 -5.02
CA ILE A 161 -3.74 -0.13 -5.24
C ILE A 161 -5.15 -0.28 -4.65
N MET A 162 -5.38 0.24 -3.45
CA MET A 162 -6.69 0.18 -2.81
C MET A 162 -7.76 1.00 -3.55
N GLU A 163 -7.43 2.13 -4.18
CA GLU A 163 -8.38 2.85 -5.05
C GLU A 163 -8.90 1.97 -6.21
N VAL A 164 -8.06 1.08 -6.73
CA VAL A 164 -8.45 0.14 -7.79
C VAL A 164 -9.22 -1.05 -7.23
N PHE A 165 -8.87 -1.52 -6.02
CA PHE A 165 -9.46 -2.72 -5.43
C PHE A 165 -10.82 -2.46 -4.76
N ASN A 166 -10.94 -1.36 -4.01
CA ASN A 166 -12.11 -0.99 -3.21
C ASN A 166 -13.45 -1.05 -3.95
N PRO A 167 -13.58 -0.60 -5.22
CA PRO A 167 -14.84 -0.68 -5.95
C PRO A 167 -15.41 -2.10 -6.05
N THR A 168 -14.56 -3.13 -5.95
CA THR A 168 -14.96 -4.55 -6.05
C THR A 168 -14.85 -5.31 -4.73
N SER A 169 -14.51 -4.63 -3.62
CA SER A 169 -14.30 -5.26 -2.31
C SER A 169 -15.58 -5.44 -1.50
N LYS A 170 -16.72 -4.91 -1.96
CA LYS A 170 -18.05 -5.23 -1.40
C LYS A 170 -18.51 -6.57 -1.97
N ASN A 171 -18.09 -7.66 -1.34
CA ASN A 171 -18.36 -9.02 -1.78
C ASN A 171 -18.40 -10.00 -0.60
N ASN A 172 -18.86 -11.23 -0.87
CA ASN A 172 -19.00 -12.28 0.14
C ASN A 172 -17.69 -12.61 0.86
N VAL A 173 -16.54 -12.52 0.20
CA VAL A 173 -15.25 -12.84 0.84
C VAL A 173 -14.93 -11.82 1.93
N SER A 174 -15.05 -10.53 1.65
CA SER A 174 -14.88 -9.49 2.68
C SER A 174 -15.91 -9.59 3.81
N GLU A 175 -17.16 -9.95 3.49
CA GLU A 175 -18.18 -10.18 4.52
C GLU A 175 -17.83 -11.37 5.44
N GLU A 176 -17.31 -12.47 4.89
CA GLU A 176 -16.89 -13.63 5.68
C GLU A 176 -15.66 -13.34 6.56
N VAL A 177 -14.73 -12.49 6.09
CA VAL A 177 -13.62 -12.02 6.92
C VAL A 177 -14.14 -11.23 8.13
N ILE A 178 -15.08 -10.31 7.90
CA ILE A 178 -15.70 -9.54 8.98
C ILE A 178 -16.40 -10.47 9.98
N LYS A 179 -17.22 -11.41 9.50
CA LYS A 179 -17.97 -12.33 10.37
C LYS A 179 -17.06 -13.25 11.18
N SER A 180 -15.96 -13.72 10.59
CA SER A 180 -15.09 -14.73 11.20
C SER A 180 -14.05 -14.16 12.15
N PHE A 181 -13.60 -12.91 11.91
CA PHE A 181 -12.46 -12.33 12.63
C PHE A 181 -12.75 -10.97 13.27
N ASN A 182 -13.93 -10.40 13.04
CA ASN A 182 -14.24 -9.02 13.43
C ASN A 182 -13.22 -8.00 12.87
N LEU A 183 -12.66 -8.28 11.69
CA LEU A 183 -11.72 -7.42 10.97
C LEU A 183 -12.40 -6.82 9.74
N ASN A 184 -12.35 -5.50 9.60
CA ASN A 184 -12.68 -4.87 8.33
C ASN A 184 -11.47 -5.03 7.39
N MET A 185 -11.60 -5.83 6.32
CA MET A 185 -10.55 -6.03 5.31
C MET A 185 -11.15 -5.94 3.90
N SER A 186 -10.56 -5.11 3.05
CA SER A 186 -11.02 -4.87 1.69
C SER A 186 -10.38 -5.85 0.70
N VAL A 187 -11.01 -7.00 0.49
CA VAL A 187 -10.54 -8.04 -0.43
C VAL A 187 -11.22 -7.86 -1.78
N PRO A 188 -10.51 -7.52 -2.87
CA PRO A 188 -11.13 -7.28 -4.16
C PRO A 188 -11.70 -8.57 -4.78
N SER A 189 -12.58 -8.38 -5.77
CA SER A 189 -13.09 -9.49 -6.58
C SER A 189 -11.97 -10.32 -7.23
N GLY A 190 -12.26 -11.62 -7.43
CA GLY A 190 -11.31 -12.60 -7.96
C GLY A 190 -10.59 -13.41 -6.88
N PHE A 191 -10.65 -12.99 -5.61
CA PHE A 191 -10.34 -13.87 -4.49
C PHE A 191 -11.55 -14.77 -4.16
N TYR A 192 -11.28 -16.00 -3.73
CA TYR A 192 -12.25 -16.94 -3.19
C TYR A 192 -11.70 -17.60 -1.92
N MET A 193 -12.59 -18.09 -1.06
CA MET A 193 -12.22 -18.78 0.17
C MET A 193 -11.90 -20.24 -0.13
N ALA A 194 -10.63 -20.61 -0.01
CA ALA A 194 -10.15 -21.97 -0.24
C ALA A 194 -10.33 -22.87 1.00
N LYS A 195 -10.20 -22.29 2.20
CA LYS A 195 -10.46 -22.98 3.46
C LYS A 195 -10.85 -21.98 4.55
N SER A 196 -11.73 -22.42 5.45
CA SER A 196 -12.05 -21.73 6.69
C SER A 196 -12.10 -22.76 7.83
N ALA A 197 -11.57 -22.37 8.98
CA ALA A 197 -11.58 -23.13 10.23
C ALA A 197 -11.55 -22.14 11.41
N SER A 198 -11.71 -22.64 12.64
CA SER A 198 -11.63 -21.79 13.84
C SER A 198 -10.29 -21.05 13.89
N GLY A 199 -10.33 -19.72 13.87
CA GLY A 199 -9.14 -18.85 13.89
C GLY A 199 -8.27 -18.93 12.64
N PHE A 200 -8.76 -19.49 11.53
CA PHE A 200 -8.00 -19.63 10.29
C PHE A 200 -8.85 -19.42 9.04
N MET A 201 -8.37 -18.63 8.09
CA MET A 201 -8.98 -18.51 6.76
C MET A 201 -7.91 -18.38 5.70
N TRP A 202 -8.07 -19.13 4.61
CA TRP A 202 -7.21 -19.10 3.45
C TRP A 202 -7.99 -18.64 2.23
N LEU A 203 -7.60 -17.49 1.69
CA LEU A 203 -8.16 -16.85 0.51
C LEU A 203 -7.16 -16.98 -0.64
N ARG A 204 -7.66 -17.27 -1.83
CA ARG A 204 -6.84 -17.45 -3.03
C ARG A 204 -7.39 -16.67 -4.21
N LYS A 205 -6.49 -16.16 -5.03
CA LYS A 205 -6.77 -15.66 -6.37
C LYS A 205 -5.87 -16.40 -7.34
N GLU A 206 -6.50 -17.17 -8.22
CA GLU A 206 -5.83 -18.00 -9.21
C GLU A 206 -6.09 -17.43 -10.60
N VAL A 207 -5.03 -17.08 -11.31
CA VAL A 207 -5.09 -16.71 -12.73
C VAL A 207 -4.07 -17.56 -13.51
N PRO A 208 -4.16 -17.69 -14.84
CA PRO A 208 -3.31 -18.62 -15.58
C PRO A 208 -1.80 -18.41 -15.39
N ALA A 209 -1.37 -17.18 -15.15
CA ALA A 209 0.05 -16.84 -15.03
C ALA A 209 0.59 -16.92 -13.59
N TYR A 210 -0.23 -16.63 -12.58
CA TYR A 210 0.22 -16.47 -11.20
C TYR A 210 -0.90 -16.77 -10.19
N SER A 211 -0.50 -17.00 -8.95
CA SER A 211 -1.40 -17.14 -7.81
C SER A 211 -1.05 -16.12 -6.73
N GLN A 212 -2.07 -15.54 -6.10
CA GLN A 212 -1.95 -14.74 -4.89
C GLN A 212 -2.76 -15.40 -3.79
N GLY A 213 -2.26 -15.40 -2.57
CA GLY A 213 -3.03 -15.86 -1.42
C GLY A 213 -2.92 -14.91 -0.24
N ILE A 214 -3.98 -14.93 0.57
CA ILE A 214 -4.07 -14.24 1.84
C ILE A 214 -4.48 -15.29 2.87
N ILE A 215 -3.77 -15.34 3.98
CA ILE A 215 -4.04 -16.21 5.11
C ILE A 215 -4.25 -15.34 6.33
N ILE A 216 -5.34 -15.60 7.05
CA ILE A 216 -5.71 -14.90 8.26
C ILE A 216 -5.65 -15.92 9.39
N MET A 217 -4.85 -15.63 10.40
CA MET A 217 -4.70 -16.45 11.61
C MET A 217 -5.08 -15.59 12.81
N SER A 218 -5.79 -16.16 13.78
CA SER A 218 -6.08 -15.51 15.06
C SER A 218 -6.01 -16.51 16.20
N GLU A 219 -5.36 -16.12 17.29
CA GLU A 219 -5.33 -16.88 18.55
C GLU A 219 -5.43 -15.91 19.74
N PRO A 220 -5.83 -16.38 20.94
CA PRO A 220 -5.88 -15.52 22.12
C PRO A 220 -4.53 -14.86 22.40
N TYR A 221 -4.55 -13.56 22.65
CA TYR A 221 -3.37 -12.83 23.10
C TYR A 221 -3.14 -13.06 24.60
N LYS A 222 -1.92 -13.45 24.95
CA LYS A 222 -1.51 -13.89 26.29
C LYS A 222 -0.32 -13.08 26.80
N SER A 223 0.63 -12.74 25.92
CA SER A 223 1.80 -11.95 26.28
C SER A 223 2.54 -11.38 25.06
N GLU A 224 3.35 -10.36 25.32
CA GLU A 224 4.22 -9.71 24.31
C GLU A 224 5.19 -10.68 23.62
N VAL A 225 5.51 -11.82 24.24
CA VAL A 225 6.35 -12.87 23.63
C VAL A 225 5.74 -13.36 22.31
N GLN A 226 4.42 -13.25 22.11
CA GLN A 226 3.76 -13.62 20.85
C GLN A 226 4.15 -12.74 19.65
N PHE A 227 4.81 -11.60 19.90
CA PHE A 227 5.39 -10.71 18.87
C PHE A 227 6.86 -11.02 18.57
N SER A 228 7.50 -11.96 19.27
CA SER A 228 8.84 -12.40 18.91
C SER A 228 8.83 -13.07 17.53
N ILE A 229 9.92 -12.94 16.78
CA ILE A 229 10.02 -13.53 15.45
C ILE A 229 9.84 -15.06 15.50
N GLU A 230 10.36 -15.71 16.54
CA GLU A 230 10.22 -17.16 16.77
C GLU A 230 8.76 -17.53 17.00
N SER A 231 8.01 -16.75 17.78
CA SER A 231 6.59 -17.02 18.02
C SER A 231 5.75 -16.80 16.75
N ILE A 232 6.02 -15.73 15.99
CA ILE A 232 5.34 -15.45 14.72
C ILE A 232 5.59 -16.58 13.71
N VAL A 233 6.86 -16.96 13.52
CA VAL A 233 7.26 -18.05 12.63
C VAL A 233 6.62 -19.37 13.06
N ALA A 234 6.67 -19.73 14.34
CA ALA A 234 6.07 -20.96 14.85
C ALA A 234 4.54 -21.01 14.63
N ARG A 235 3.85 -19.89 14.83
CA ARG A 235 2.41 -19.76 14.57
C ARG A 235 2.09 -19.95 13.08
N ILE A 236 2.81 -19.24 12.20
CA ILE A 236 2.63 -19.38 10.75
C ILE A 236 2.88 -20.83 10.32
N SER A 237 4.03 -21.42 10.69
CA SER A 237 4.39 -22.78 10.31
C SER A 237 3.38 -23.83 10.79
N ARG A 238 2.86 -23.69 12.01
CA ARG A 238 1.80 -24.56 12.56
C ARG A 238 0.53 -24.48 11.70
N ASP A 239 0.05 -23.28 11.45
CA ASP A 239 -1.24 -23.08 10.77
C ASP A 239 -1.16 -23.43 9.28
N LEU A 240 -0.03 -23.18 8.62
CA LEU A 240 0.23 -23.62 7.25
C LEU A 240 0.24 -25.16 7.13
N LYS A 241 0.98 -25.86 8.00
CA LYS A 241 1.05 -27.32 7.99
C LYS A 241 -0.31 -27.97 8.20
N GLN A 242 -1.12 -27.43 9.10
CA GLN A 242 -2.45 -27.99 9.40
C GLN A 242 -3.46 -27.70 8.29
N ASN A 243 -3.35 -26.54 7.63
CA ASN A 243 -4.45 -26.00 6.85
C ASN A 243 -4.20 -25.83 5.35
N VAL A 244 -2.95 -25.79 4.89
CA VAL A 244 -2.61 -25.48 3.50
C VAL A 244 -1.90 -26.67 2.85
N PRO A 245 -2.66 -27.67 2.34
CA PRO A 245 -2.06 -28.81 1.65
C PRO A 245 -1.42 -28.38 0.33
N GLY A 246 -0.35 -29.05 -0.04
CA GLY A 246 0.27 -28.92 -1.36
C GLY A 246 -0.47 -29.78 -2.40
N THR A 247 0.12 -29.87 -3.59
CA THR A 247 -0.49 -30.58 -4.73
C THR A 247 -0.44 -32.11 -4.56
N SER A 248 0.59 -32.60 -3.88
CA SER A 248 0.85 -34.03 -3.68
C SER A 248 0.39 -34.49 -2.29
N GLU A 249 0.02 -35.75 -2.15
CA GLU A 249 -0.37 -36.32 -0.86
C GLU A 249 0.76 -36.15 0.18
N GLY A 250 0.43 -35.68 1.37
CA GLY A 250 1.41 -35.41 2.44
C GLY A 250 2.27 -34.16 2.25
N SER A 251 2.12 -33.42 1.14
CA SER A 251 2.76 -32.11 0.95
C SER A 251 1.93 -31.00 1.58
N PHE A 252 2.59 -29.95 2.08
CA PHE A 252 1.95 -28.78 2.70
C PHE A 252 2.84 -27.56 2.55
N MET A 253 2.22 -26.38 2.60
CA MET A 253 2.95 -25.12 2.57
C MET A 253 3.76 -24.95 3.86
N VAL A 254 4.98 -24.46 3.72
CA VAL A 254 5.91 -24.12 4.81
C VAL A 254 6.57 -22.78 4.50
N ILE A 255 7.13 -22.15 5.53
CA ILE A 255 8.05 -21.03 5.34
C ILE A 255 9.49 -21.57 5.27
N ASP A 256 10.32 -20.90 4.49
CA ASP A 256 11.73 -21.26 4.35
C ASP A 256 12.49 -20.76 5.57
N GLU A 257 12.90 -21.69 6.42
CA GLU A 257 13.71 -21.42 7.62
C GLU A 257 15.17 -21.91 7.42
N THR A 258 15.57 -22.23 6.18
CA THR A 258 16.90 -22.79 5.87
C THR A 258 17.73 -21.88 4.99
N TYR A 259 17.20 -21.40 3.87
CA TYR A 259 17.95 -20.61 2.89
C TYR A 259 17.63 -19.11 2.97
N VAL A 260 16.36 -18.77 3.15
CA VAL A 260 15.92 -17.37 3.31
C VAL A 260 15.18 -17.21 4.63
N LEU A 261 15.94 -17.03 5.71
CA LEU A 261 15.41 -16.85 7.06
C LEU A 261 14.41 -15.69 7.14
N PRO A 262 13.23 -15.83 7.76
CA PRO A 262 12.33 -14.71 7.94
C PRO A 262 13.01 -13.55 8.67
N LYS A 263 12.68 -12.31 8.28
CA LYS A 263 13.10 -11.09 8.98
C LYS A 263 11.87 -10.33 9.44
N ALA A 264 11.92 -9.85 10.68
CA ALA A 264 10.85 -9.10 11.29
C ALA A 264 11.30 -7.67 11.59
N ILE A 265 10.41 -6.70 11.36
CA ILE A 265 10.59 -5.31 11.77
C ILE A 265 9.29 -4.81 12.40
N GLN A 266 9.41 -3.90 13.37
CA GLN A 266 8.26 -3.18 13.89
C GLN A 266 7.82 -2.11 12.89
N VAL A 267 6.51 -2.02 12.66
CA VAL A 267 5.89 -0.96 11.86
C VAL A 267 4.81 -0.25 12.68
N THR A 268 4.71 1.07 12.53
CA THR A 268 3.79 1.93 13.31
C THR A 268 2.76 2.65 12.43
N ASP A 269 2.82 2.46 11.11
CA ASP A 269 1.86 2.98 10.13
C ASP A 269 0.75 1.99 9.80
N PHE A 270 0.79 0.78 10.39
CA PHE A 270 -0.25 -0.21 10.20
C PHE A 270 -1.56 0.26 10.86
N PRO A 271 -2.76 -0.08 10.36
CA PRO A 271 -4.02 0.46 10.90
C PRO A 271 -4.29 0.22 12.39
N SER A 272 -3.64 -0.77 13.01
CA SER A 272 -3.67 -1.01 14.47
C SER A 272 -2.63 -0.19 15.25
N GLU A 273 -1.94 0.76 14.60
CA GLU A 273 -0.87 1.64 15.11
C GLU A 273 0.42 0.90 15.53
N TYR A 274 0.36 -0.41 15.69
CA TYR A 274 1.48 -1.29 15.96
C TYR A 274 1.28 -2.64 15.25
N ALA A 275 2.30 -3.06 14.50
CA ALA A 275 2.40 -4.42 14.00
C ALA A 275 3.86 -4.86 13.87
N ILE A 276 4.08 -6.16 13.85
CA ILE A 276 5.34 -6.76 13.39
C ILE A 276 5.16 -7.19 11.94
N GLU A 277 5.88 -6.55 11.04
CA GLU A 277 6.01 -6.98 9.65
C GLU A 277 7.08 -8.08 9.56
N THR A 278 6.72 -9.23 9.01
CA THR A 278 7.67 -10.32 8.72
C THR A 278 7.71 -10.60 7.24
N ARG A 279 8.91 -10.63 6.65
CA ARG A 279 9.15 -11.00 5.25
C ARG A 279 9.99 -12.25 5.16
N GLY A 280 9.72 -13.08 4.17
CA GLY A 280 10.50 -14.28 3.90
C GLY A 280 10.02 -15.02 2.66
N MET A 281 10.47 -16.26 2.52
CA MET A 281 10.03 -17.16 1.46
C MET A 281 9.12 -18.24 2.02
N TRP A 282 8.19 -18.71 1.20
CA TRP A 282 7.44 -19.93 1.43
C TRP A 282 7.78 -20.94 0.34
N ASN A 283 7.67 -22.21 0.68
CA ASN A 283 7.76 -23.33 -0.24
C ASN A 283 6.75 -24.40 0.14
N VAL A 284 6.67 -25.47 -0.65
CA VAL A 284 5.86 -26.64 -0.32
C VAL A 284 6.81 -27.76 0.08
N ALA A 285 6.59 -28.34 1.25
CA ALA A 285 7.37 -29.49 1.68
C ALA A 285 7.14 -30.66 0.72
N ASN A 286 8.24 -31.25 0.22
CA ASN A 286 8.24 -32.32 -0.79
C ASN A 286 7.75 -31.89 -2.20
N ASP A 287 7.86 -30.61 -2.55
CA ASP A 287 7.53 -30.07 -3.88
C ASP A 287 8.46 -28.86 -4.20
N PHE A 288 8.46 -28.39 -5.43
CA PHE A 288 9.30 -27.28 -5.92
C PHE A 288 8.56 -25.94 -6.01
N MET A 289 7.30 -25.91 -5.57
CA MET A 289 6.53 -24.67 -5.50
C MET A 289 7.04 -23.78 -4.36
N GLY A 290 7.12 -22.48 -4.63
CA GLY A 290 7.47 -21.49 -3.63
C GLY A 290 7.43 -20.05 -4.16
N GLY A 291 7.65 -19.11 -3.25
CA GLY A 291 7.61 -17.69 -3.56
C GLY A 291 7.74 -16.82 -2.31
N PRO A 292 7.62 -15.50 -2.45
CA PRO A 292 7.73 -14.58 -1.33
C PRO A 292 6.44 -14.55 -0.51
N PHE A 293 6.59 -14.27 0.78
CA PHE A 293 5.50 -13.85 1.64
C PHE A 293 5.84 -12.57 2.39
N ILE A 294 4.78 -11.89 2.82
CA ILE A 294 4.81 -10.81 3.79
C ILE A 294 3.69 -11.05 4.80
N SER A 295 3.93 -10.80 6.07
CA SER A 295 2.89 -10.89 7.09
C SER A 295 2.93 -9.74 8.09
N TYR A 296 1.78 -9.44 8.68
CA TYR A 296 1.62 -8.47 9.77
C TYR A 296 0.97 -9.15 10.96
N SER A 297 1.67 -9.11 12.11
CA SER A 297 1.12 -9.56 13.39
C SER A 297 0.78 -8.36 14.28
N PHE A 298 -0.46 -8.31 14.78
CA PHE A 298 -1.01 -7.20 15.59
C PHE A 298 -2.17 -7.71 16.47
N THR A 299 -2.60 -6.92 17.45
CA THR A 299 -3.75 -7.24 18.31
C THR A 299 -5.02 -6.50 17.89
N ASP A 300 -6.18 -7.02 18.28
CA ASP A 300 -7.39 -6.19 18.32
C ASP A 300 -7.25 -5.05 19.37
N LYS A 301 -8.22 -4.13 19.38
CA LYS A 301 -8.19 -2.94 20.25
C LYS A 301 -8.27 -3.28 21.74
N GLU A 302 -8.92 -4.40 22.08
CA GLU A 302 -9.11 -4.85 23.44
C GLU A 302 -7.96 -5.75 23.92
N ASN A 303 -7.04 -6.08 23.01
CA ASN A 303 -5.94 -7.03 23.20
C ASN A 303 -6.43 -8.42 23.62
N GLU A 304 -7.56 -8.87 23.09
CA GLU A 304 -8.10 -10.20 23.33
C GLU A 304 -7.46 -11.24 22.41
N ASN A 305 -7.23 -10.86 21.15
CA ASN A 305 -6.65 -11.74 20.14
C ASN A 305 -5.43 -11.11 19.48
N ILE A 306 -4.45 -11.95 19.16
CA ILE A 306 -3.38 -11.62 18.22
C ILE A 306 -3.73 -12.20 16.86
N PHE A 307 -3.65 -11.36 15.84
CA PHE A 307 -3.82 -11.70 14.44
C PHE A 307 -2.47 -11.87 13.77
N THR A 308 -2.41 -12.73 12.76
CA THR A 308 -1.31 -12.77 11.79
C THR A 308 -1.91 -12.86 10.40
N LEU A 309 -1.76 -11.78 9.64
CA LEU A 309 -2.21 -11.71 8.25
C LEU A 309 -1.00 -11.98 7.36
N MET A 310 -1.04 -13.04 6.55
CA MET A 310 0.04 -13.41 5.65
C MET A 310 -0.43 -13.32 4.19
N GLY A 311 0.25 -12.52 3.38
CA GLY A 311 0.08 -12.44 1.94
C GLY A 311 1.23 -13.14 1.23
N TYR A 312 0.94 -13.92 0.20
CA TYR A 312 1.97 -14.65 -0.55
C TYR A 312 1.70 -14.67 -2.05
N VAL A 313 2.76 -14.88 -2.83
CA VAL A 313 2.69 -14.91 -4.30
C VAL A 313 3.38 -16.17 -4.84
N TYR A 314 2.76 -16.80 -5.84
CA TYR A 314 3.39 -17.78 -6.71
C TYR A 314 3.42 -17.21 -8.15
N TYR A 315 4.60 -17.00 -8.71
CA TYR A 315 4.77 -16.59 -10.11
C TYR A 315 6.13 -17.09 -10.65
N PRO A 316 6.20 -18.34 -11.11
CA PRO A 316 7.47 -19.00 -11.38
C PRO A 316 8.26 -18.28 -12.49
N ASN A 317 9.57 -18.13 -12.30
CA ASN A 317 10.51 -17.50 -13.25
C ASN A 317 10.19 -16.03 -13.63
N GLN A 318 9.34 -15.36 -12.87
CA GLN A 318 8.92 -13.98 -13.14
C GLN A 318 9.09 -13.08 -11.91
N ASN A 319 9.11 -11.77 -12.14
CA ASN A 319 9.16 -10.74 -11.09
C ASN A 319 7.88 -10.73 -10.26
N LYS A 320 8.01 -10.67 -8.92
CA LYS A 320 6.93 -10.90 -7.94
C LYS A 320 6.66 -9.68 -7.06
N ARG A 321 7.56 -8.71 -7.01
CA ARG A 321 7.47 -7.55 -6.09
C ARG A 321 6.13 -6.82 -6.20
N ASP A 322 5.68 -6.53 -7.42
CA ASP A 322 4.44 -5.78 -7.64
C ASP A 322 3.19 -6.57 -7.25
N LEU A 323 3.20 -7.90 -7.45
CA LEU A 323 2.14 -8.79 -6.99
C LEU A 323 2.14 -8.90 -5.46
N LEU A 324 3.32 -8.91 -4.83
CA LEU A 324 3.45 -8.93 -3.38
C LEU A 324 2.93 -7.62 -2.78
N ARG A 325 3.24 -6.49 -3.41
CA ARG A 325 2.73 -5.17 -3.00
C ARG A 325 1.21 -5.05 -3.12
N GLN A 326 0.59 -5.77 -4.07
CA GLN A 326 -0.87 -5.84 -4.15
C GLN A 326 -1.49 -6.57 -2.96
N VAL A 327 -0.93 -7.72 -2.55
CA VAL A 327 -1.45 -8.42 -1.36
C VAL A 327 -1.13 -7.62 -0.10
N GLU A 328 0.04 -7.02 0.02
CA GLU A 328 0.42 -6.11 1.11
C GLU A 328 -0.59 -4.95 1.26
N ALA A 329 -1.02 -4.33 0.17
CA ALA A 329 -2.04 -3.28 0.21
C ALA A 329 -3.38 -3.78 0.77
N ILE A 330 -3.78 -5.03 0.45
CA ILE A 330 -4.96 -5.66 1.03
C ILE A 330 -4.76 -5.89 2.53
N LEU A 331 -3.59 -6.37 2.97
CA LEU A 331 -3.29 -6.57 4.39
C LEU A 331 -3.37 -5.24 5.16
N TYR A 332 -2.81 -4.16 4.61
CA TYR A 332 -2.89 -2.81 5.16
C TYR A 332 -4.30 -2.20 5.16
N SER A 333 -5.27 -2.82 4.48
CA SER A 333 -6.68 -2.41 4.60
C SER A 333 -7.36 -3.01 5.83
N ALA A 334 -6.71 -3.96 6.51
CA ALA A 334 -7.26 -4.66 7.66
C ALA A 334 -7.24 -3.78 8.90
N ALA A 335 -8.39 -3.59 9.52
CA ALA A 335 -8.51 -2.89 10.80
C ALA A 335 -9.49 -3.62 11.72
N PRO A 336 -9.18 -3.79 13.02
CA PRO A 336 -10.14 -4.28 13.99
C PRO A 336 -11.40 -3.41 14.02
N LEU A 337 -12.56 -4.04 13.95
CA LEU A 337 -13.84 -3.36 14.15
C LEU A 337 -13.92 -2.85 15.60
N LYS A 338 -14.70 -1.78 15.79
CA LYS A 338 -14.96 -1.19 17.10
C LYS A 338 -15.98 -2.01 17.87
#